data_AF-A0A2U1PBI9-F1
#
_entry.id   AF-A0A2U1PBI9-F1
#
_cell.length_a   1.000
_cell.length_b   1.000
_cell.length_c   1.000
_cell.angle_alpha   90.00
_cell.angle_beta   90.00
_cell.angle_gamma   90.00
#
_symmetry.space_group_name_H-M   'P 1'
#
loop_
_entity.id
_entity.type
_entity.pdbx_description
1 polymer ?
#
loop_
_entity_poly.entity_id
_entity_poly.type
_entity_poly.pdbx_seq_one_letter_code
_entity_poly.pdbx_strand_id
1 'polypeptide(L)'
;MTILSNRIPEAALMARSYLPSKVSEIVALWTKDLYKVNQKVAESLADPEEYPDMFEEWQIALEVEGKAAETRSHFNLVETFKNNFEEPLENEELDHKDVEQNGEEYVDGSRGDSK
;
A
#
# COMPACT_ATOMS: atom_id res chain seq x y z
N MET A 1 -10.57 7.96 -6.01
CA MET A 1 -9.78 9.22 -6.02
C MET A 1 -8.78 9.29 -7.18
N THR A 2 -8.16 8.19 -7.60
CA THR A 2 -7.08 8.18 -8.63
C THR A 2 -7.56 8.22 -10.10
N ILE A 3 -8.59 7.46 -10.49
CA ILE A 3 -9.12 7.46 -11.88
C ILE A 3 -9.63 8.86 -12.27
N LEU A 4 -10.31 9.55 -11.36
CA LEU A 4 -10.82 10.90 -11.55
C LEU A 4 -9.70 11.96 -11.68
N SER A 5 -8.48 11.63 -11.26
CA SER A 5 -7.33 12.54 -11.31
C SER A 5 -6.51 12.41 -12.60
N ASN A 6 -7.05 11.71 -13.61
CA ASN A 6 -6.38 11.40 -14.89
C ASN A 6 -5.05 10.62 -14.74
N ARG A 7 -4.90 9.88 -13.64
CA ARG A 7 -3.71 9.07 -13.34
C ARG A 7 -3.99 7.59 -13.55
N ILE A 8 -4.39 7.24 -14.77
CA ILE A 8 -4.84 5.90 -15.14
C ILE A 8 -3.76 4.82 -14.93
N PRO A 9 -2.47 5.02 -15.27
CA PRO A 9 -1.42 4.01 -15.06
C PRO A 9 -1.22 3.67 -13.57
N GLU A 10 -1.25 4.69 -12.70
CA GLU A 10 -1.13 4.50 -11.25
C GLU A 10 -2.37 3.80 -10.68
N ALA A 11 -3.56 4.12 -11.20
CA ALA A 11 -4.79 3.42 -10.85
C ALA A 11 -4.76 1.95 -11.26
N ALA A 12 -4.23 1.63 -12.44
CA ALA A 12 -4.09 0.25 -12.93
C ALA A 12 -3.14 -0.55 -12.02
N LEU A 13 -2.01 0.04 -11.64
CA LEU A 13 -1.06 -0.57 -10.72
C LEU A 13 -1.69 -0.87 -9.36
N MET A 14 -2.43 0.09 -8.79
CA MET A 14 -3.11 -0.09 -7.51
C MET A 14 -4.22 -1.13 -7.57
N ALA A 15 -5.01 -1.12 -8.64
CA ALA A 15 -6.09 -2.08 -8.83
C ALA A 15 -5.54 -3.51 -8.91
N ARG A 16 -4.41 -3.73 -9.59
CA ARG A 16 -3.77 -5.06 -9.64
C ARG A 16 -3.49 -5.65 -8.25
N SER A 17 -3.17 -4.82 -7.26
CA SER A 17 -2.86 -5.29 -5.90
C SER A 17 -4.07 -5.37 -4.97
N TYR A 18 -5.04 -4.47 -5.10
CA TYR A 18 -6.10 -4.31 -4.11
C TYR A 18 -7.51 -4.59 -4.63
N LEU A 19 -7.72 -4.49 -5.94
CA LEU A 19 -9.03 -4.65 -6.58
C LEU A 19 -8.85 -5.19 -8.01
N PRO A 20 -8.30 -6.41 -8.17
CA PRO A 20 -8.04 -7.00 -9.47
C PRO A 20 -9.29 -7.03 -10.37
N SER A 21 -10.48 -7.22 -9.80
CA SER A 21 -11.76 -7.19 -10.55
C SER A 21 -12.02 -5.91 -11.37
N LYS A 22 -11.31 -4.82 -11.07
CA LYS A 22 -11.43 -3.53 -11.79
C LYS A 22 -10.29 -3.24 -12.75
N VAL A 23 -9.29 -4.11 -12.86
CA VAL A 23 -8.13 -3.86 -13.73
C VAL A 23 -8.54 -3.79 -15.20
N SER A 24 -9.36 -4.72 -15.70
CA SER A 24 -9.80 -4.71 -17.11
C SER A 24 -10.51 -3.38 -17.46
N GLU A 25 -11.42 -2.91 -16.59
CA GLU A 25 -12.09 -1.60 -16.76
C GLU A 25 -11.09 -0.44 -16.87
N ILE A 26 -10.07 -0.42 -16.01
CA ILE A 26 -9.05 0.64 -15.99
C ILE A 26 -8.11 0.54 -17.20
N VAL A 27 -7.74 -0.67 -17.60
CA VAL A 27 -6.92 -0.95 -18.79
C VAL A 27 -7.66 -0.46 -20.04
N ALA A 28 -8.95 -0.76 -20.19
CA ALA A 28 -9.75 -0.26 -21.31
C ALA A 28 -9.80 1.29 -21.38
N LEU A 29 -9.94 1.96 -20.23
CA LEU A 29 -9.86 3.42 -20.15
C LEU A 29 -8.47 3.94 -20.55
N TRP A 30 -7.41 3.26 -20.10
CA TRP A 30 -6.03 3.63 -20.42
C TRP A 30 -5.75 3.45 -21.91
N THR A 31 -6.14 2.33 -22.51
CA THR A 31 -6.01 2.05 -23.94
C THR A 31 -6.70 3.13 -24.77
N LYS A 32 -7.94 3.50 -24.40
CA LYS A 32 -8.70 4.58 -25.06
C LYS A 32 -7.97 5.93 -25.03
N ASP A 33 -7.31 6.26 -23.92
CA ASP A 33 -6.55 7.50 -23.80
C ASP A 33 -5.22 7.44 -24.56
N LEU A 34 -4.56 6.28 -24.55
CA LEU A 34 -3.32 6.05 -25.29
C LEU A 34 -3.54 6.10 -26.81
N TYR A 35 -4.70 5.68 -27.33
CA TYR A 35 -5.01 5.83 -28.76
C TYR A 35 -4.93 7.27 -29.26
N LYS A 36 -5.15 8.27 -28.39
CA LYS A 36 -5.02 9.69 -28.74
C LYS A 36 -3.57 10.16 -28.84
N VAL A 37 -2.65 9.49 -28.15
CA VAL A 37 -1.25 9.89 -28.02
C VAL A 37 -0.35 9.01 -28.90
N ASN A 38 -0.46 7.69 -28.75
CA ASN A 38 0.30 6.71 -29.51
C ASN A 38 -0.43 5.35 -29.57
N GLN A 39 -0.93 5.02 -30.76
CA GLN A 39 -1.62 3.75 -31.03
C GLN A 39 -0.76 2.51 -30.73
N LYS A 40 0.54 2.56 -31.00
CA LYS A 40 1.42 1.40 -30.76
C LYS A 40 1.55 1.06 -29.27
N VAL A 41 1.48 2.07 -28.41
CA VAL A 41 1.52 1.87 -26.95
C VAL A 41 0.17 1.33 -26.46
N ALA A 42 -0.94 1.82 -27.03
CA ALA A 42 -2.27 1.29 -26.73
C ALA A 42 -2.38 -0.20 -27.05
N GLU A 43 -1.88 -0.63 -28.20
CA GLU A 43 -1.87 -2.05 -28.62
C GLU A 43 -0.91 -2.92 -27.80
N SER A 44 0.08 -2.33 -27.12
CA SER A 44 1.00 -3.07 -26.25
C SER A 44 0.41 -3.36 -24.86
N LEU A 45 -0.73 -2.75 -24.52
CA LEU A 45 -1.41 -2.94 -23.26
C LEU A 45 -2.22 -4.24 -23.31
N ALA A 46 -1.84 -5.24 -22.51
CA ALA A 46 -2.55 -6.51 -22.44
C ALA A 46 -3.62 -6.49 -21.34
N ASP A 47 -4.85 -6.86 -21.68
CA ASP A 47 -5.93 -7.06 -20.72
C ASP A 47 -5.82 -8.47 -20.10
N PRO A 48 -5.83 -8.62 -18.77
CA PRO A 48 -5.85 -9.92 -18.11
C PRO A 48 -7.09 -10.77 -18.41
N GLU A 49 -8.22 -10.19 -18.82
CA GLU A 49 -9.41 -10.95 -19.25
C GLU A 49 -9.26 -11.50 -20.69
N GLU A 50 -8.62 -10.75 -21.58
CA GLU A 50 -8.44 -11.15 -22.99
C GLU A 50 -7.24 -12.09 -23.18
N TYR A 51 -6.20 -11.94 -22.35
CA TYR A 51 -4.96 -12.71 -22.43
C TYR A 51 -4.63 -13.43 -21.12
N PRO A 52 -5.50 -14.33 -20.62
CA PRO A 52 -5.29 -15.01 -19.34
C PRO A 52 -3.98 -15.81 -19.28
N ASP A 53 -3.48 -16.30 -20.42
CA ASP A 53 -2.20 -17.02 -20.52
C ASP A 53 -0.99 -16.17 -20.13
N MET A 54 -1.09 -14.84 -20.20
CA MET A 54 -0.04 -13.90 -19.79
C MET A 54 -0.10 -13.57 -18.29
N PHE A 55 -1.16 -14.01 -17.59
CA PHE A 55 -1.46 -13.68 -16.21
C PHE A 55 -1.91 -14.93 -15.43
N GLU A 56 -0.99 -15.88 -15.22
CA GLU A 56 -1.24 -17.17 -14.56
C GLU A 56 -1.91 -17.05 -13.17
N GLU A 57 -1.58 -16.01 -12.41
CA GLU A 57 -2.10 -15.79 -11.05
C GLU A 57 -3.38 -14.95 -11.01
N TRP A 58 -3.95 -14.56 -12.16
CA TRP A 58 -5.08 -13.64 -12.22
C TRP A 58 -6.31 -14.16 -11.47
N GLN A 59 -6.64 -15.44 -11.68
CA GLN A 59 -7.79 -16.06 -11.04
C GLN A 59 -7.62 -16.14 -9.51
N ILE A 60 -6.39 -16.39 -9.04
CA ILE A 60 -6.06 -16.42 -7.62
C ILE A 60 -6.27 -15.02 -7.01
N ALA A 61 -5.85 -13.97 -7.71
CA ALA A 61 -6.03 -12.59 -7.26
C ALA A 61 -7.52 -12.23 -7.10
N LEU A 62 -8.38 -12.64 -8.03
CA LEU A 62 -9.83 -12.44 -7.95
C LEU A 62 -10.47 -13.20 -6.77
N GLU A 63 -10.04 -14.43 -6.52
CA GLU A 63 -10.53 -15.20 -5.37
C GLU A 63 -10.11 -14.60 -4.02
N VAL A 64 -8.86 -14.14 -3.93
CA VAL A 64 -8.33 -13.48 -2.72
C VAL A 64 -9.07 -12.17 -2.46
N GLU A 65 -9.35 -11.38 -3.50
CA GLU A 65 -10.17 -10.17 -3.39
C GLU A 65 -11.55 -10.50 -2.81
N GLY A 66 -12.23 -11.53 -3.33
CA GLY A 66 -13.54 -11.96 -2.85
C GLY A 66 -13.53 -12.33 -1.36
N LYS A 67 -12.55 -13.14 -0.93
CA LYS A 67 -12.38 -13.54 0.48
C LYS A 67 -12.05 -12.35 1.39
N ALA A 68 -11.21 -11.42 0.91
CA ALA A 68 -10.86 -10.20 1.64
C ALA A 68 -12.05 -9.26 1.80
N ALA A 69 -12.92 -9.15 0.79
CA ALA A 69 -14.15 -8.37 0.86
C ALA A 69 -15.13 -8.92 1.92
N GLU A 70 -15.27 -10.25 1.97
CA GLU A 70 -16.10 -10.94 2.99
C GLU A 70 -15.60 -10.66 4.41
N THR A 71 -14.29 -10.79 4.63
CA THR A 71 -13.68 -10.61 5.97
C THR A 71 -13.76 -9.16 6.44
N ARG A 72 -13.59 -8.19 5.52
CA ARG A 72 -13.72 -6.75 5.83
C ARG A 72 -15.12 -6.36 6.28
N SER A 73 -16.17 -7.04 5.79
CA SER A 73 -17.54 -6.76 6.22
C SER A 73 -17.79 -7.14 7.68
N HIS A 74 -17.00 -8.07 8.23
CA HIS A 74 -17.22 -8.64 9.56
C HIS A 74 -16.46 -7.94 10.69
N PHE A 75 -15.58 -6.98 10.38
CA PHE A 75 -14.77 -6.30 11.39
C PHE A 75 -15.31 -4.90 11.68
N ASN A 76 -16.26 -4.79 12.61
CA ASN A 76 -16.66 -3.50 13.14
C ASN A 76 -15.59 -3.02 14.13
N LEU A 77 -14.65 -2.22 13.64
CA LEU A 77 -13.54 -1.68 14.42
C LEU A 77 -14.03 -0.94 15.68
N VAL A 78 -15.18 -0.25 15.60
CA VAL A 78 -15.75 0.50 16.73
C VAL A 78 -16.28 -0.45 17.81
N GLU A 79 -16.90 -1.56 17.43
CA GLU A 79 -17.37 -2.57 18.39
C GLU A 79 -16.22 -3.36 19.01
N THR A 80 -15.20 -3.73 18.24
CA THR A 80 -14.02 -4.44 18.77
C THR A 80 -13.22 -3.59 19.74
N PHE A 81 -13.05 -2.29 19.47
CA PHE A 81 -12.43 -1.39 20.44
C PHE A 81 -13.25 -1.28 21.72
N LYS A 82 -14.58 -1.10 21.63
CA LYS A 82 -15.44 -0.99 22.83
C LYS A 82 -15.36 -2.22 23.73
N ASN A 83 -15.32 -3.41 23.16
CA ASN A 83 -15.25 -4.66 23.91
C ASN A 83 -13.88 -4.88 24.58
N ASN A 84 -12.83 -4.19 24.13
CA ASN A 84 -11.47 -4.29 24.70
C ASN A 84 -11.18 -3.26 25.80
N PHE A 85 -12.13 -2.39 26.15
CA PHE A 85 -12.01 -1.38 27.22
C PHE A 85 -12.53 -1.87 28.59
N GLU A 86 -12.98 -3.12 28.70
CA GLU A 86 -13.47 -3.70 29.96
C GLU A 86 -12.41 -4.43 30.81
N GLU A 87 -11.14 -4.48 30.37
CA GLU A 87 -10.07 -4.87 31.30
C GLU A 87 -9.60 -3.65 32.11
N PRO A 88 -9.66 -3.69 33.46
CA PRO A 88 -9.11 -2.64 34.29
C PRO A 88 -7.61 -2.59 34.03
N LEU A 89 -7.14 -1.49 33.43
CA LEU A 89 -5.73 -1.19 33.38
C LEU A 89 -5.26 -0.98 34.83
N GLU A 90 -4.62 -2.00 35.42
CA GLU A 90 -3.78 -1.77 36.59
C GLU A 90 -2.71 -0.76 36.17
N ASN A 91 -2.71 0.39 36.83
CA ASN A 91 -1.73 1.43 36.63
C ASN A 91 -0.36 0.89 37.08
N GLU A 92 0.38 0.28 36.16
CA GLU A 92 1.79 -0.01 36.37
C GLU A 92 2.51 1.35 36.38
N GLU A 93 2.80 1.83 37.59
CA GLU A 93 3.58 3.03 37.86
C GLU A 93 4.94 2.90 37.19
N LEU A 94 5.06 3.45 35.97
CA LEU A 94 6.34 3.59 35.28
C LEU A 94 7.18 4.58 36.08
N ASP A 95 8.01 4.04 36.98
CA ASP A 95 9.06 4.77 37.68
C ASP A 95 10.00 5.38 36.64
N HIS A 96 9.74 6.64 36.30
CA HIS A 96 10.57 7.46 35.44
C HIS A 96 11.86 7.75 36.19
N LYS A 97 12.85 6.86 36.06
CA LYS A 97 14.22 7.17 36.46
C LYS A 97 14.70 8.32 35.59
N ASP A 98 14.89 9.47 36.22
CA ASP A 98 15.47 10.66 35.63
C ASP A 98 16.77 10.30 34.91
N VAL A 99 16.76 10.41 33.58
CA VAL A 99 17.99 10.39 32.79
C VAL A 99 18.64 11.75 33.00
N GLU A 100 19.58 11.82 33.93
CA GLU A 100 20.54 12.93 34.01
C GLU A 100 21.28 13.03 32.67
N GLN A 101 20.92 14.04 31.88
CA GLN A 101 21.67 14.46 30.71
C GLN A 101 23.04 14.96 31.19
N ASN A 102 24.10 14.22 30.91
CA ASN A 102 25.45 14.73 31.05
C ASN A 102 26.08 15.00 29.68
N GLY A 103 26.28 16.30 29.46
CA GLY A 103 27.27 16.98 28.63
C GLY A 103 28.05 16.18 27.59
N GLU A 104 27.73 16.52 26.35
CA GLU A 104 28.55 16.55 25.13
C GLU A 104 30.07 16.66 25.38
N GLU A 105 30.85 15.70 24.87
CA GLU A 105 32.26 15.95 24.50
C GLU A 105 32.52 15.38 23.09
N TYR A 106 32.54 16.29 22.12
CA TYR A 106 33.02 16.03 20.76
C TYR A 106 34.55 15.95 20.78
N VAL A 107 35.12 14.77 20.53
CA VAL A 107 36.54 14.62 20.25
C VAL A 107 36.76 14.76 18.74
N ASP A 108 37.19 15.95 18.31
CA ASP A 108 37.64 16.22 16.95
C ASP A 108 38.97 15.52 16.67
N GLY A 109 38.97 14.66 15.65
CA GLY A 109 40.15 14.01 15.12
C GLY A 109 40.89 14.94 14.17
N SER A 110 41.84 15.71 14.70
CA SER A 110 42.79 16.48 13.89
C SER A 110 44.22 15.95 14.02
N ARG A 111 44.72 15.51 12.86
CA ARG A 111 46.03 14.92 12.54
C ARG A 111 47.11 16.02 12.52
N GLY A 112 48.31 15.80 13.09
CA GLY A 112 49.44 16.73 12.89
C GLY A 112 50.70 16.47 13.72
N ASP A 113 51.70 15.90 13.04
CA ASP A 113 53.17 15.87 13.19
C ASP A 113 53.99 16.50 14.35
N SER A 114 55.08 15.77 14.64
CA SER A 114 56.49 16.17 14.90
C SER A 114 56.93 16.77 16.25
N LYS A 115 57.83 16.04 16.94
CA LYS A 115 59.26 16.43 17.05
C LYS A 115 60.15 15.23 17.34
#